data_AF-A0A8X7PMJ2-F1
#
_entry.id   AF-A0A8X7PMJ2-F1
#
_cell.length_a   1.000
_cell.length_b   1.000
_cell.length_c   1.000
_cell.angle_alpha   90.00
_cell.angle_beta   90.00
_cell.angle_gamma   90.00
#
_symmetry.space_group_name_H-M   'P 1'
#
loop_
_entity.id
_entity.type
_entity.pdbx_description
1 polymer ?
#
loop_
_entity_poly.entity_id
_entity_poly.type
_entity_poly.pdbx_seq_one_letter_code
_entity_poly.pdbx_strand_id
1 'polypeptide(L)'
;MRIEGRDLIDLVLCWSLEEVLDVDLYKGQVGTIPTEFDSTSDYFKSFIPSLIEETHAALSSSIKTLWRSPVVEITYIAPTAEFELPNNLFYKVHLSTDESSLIPKDLIALTDKRPNRVDGFNITNEPYVVAIVCKADPDRPNVITILASKPLLLENLHQMRKNEKRESLFGVYMTNITTNVRIWHSLHLGLQDLERVTVLSLVVS
;
A
#
# COMPACT_ATOMS: atom_id res chain seq x y z
N MET A 1 13.97 -6.69 -1.96
CA MET A 1 12.92 -7.10 -2.92
C MET A 1 12.57 -5.93 -3.83
N ARG A 2 12.47 -6.11 -5.16
CA ARG A 2 12.05 -5.05 -6.09
C ARG A 2 10.53 -4.98 -6.13
N ILE A 3 9.97 -3.78 -5.99
CA ILE A 3 8.52 -3.53 -6.03
C ILE A 3 8.27 -2.48 -7.09
N GLU A 4 7.42 -2.80 -8.06
CA GLU A 4 6.95 -1.82 -9.04
C GLU A 4 6.10 -0.74 -8.36
N GLY A 5 6.34 0.52 -8.72
CA GLY A 5 5.68 1.68 -8.11
C GLY A 5 6.06 1.90 -6.65
N ARG A 6 7.28 1.56 -6.25
CA ARG A 6 7.74 1.66 -4.86
C ARG A 6 7.55 3.07 -4.29
N ASP A 7 7.82 4.12 -5.05
CA ASP A 7 7.71 5.50 -4.58
C ASP A 7 6.26 5.88 -4.22
N LEU A 8 5.29 5.50 -5.06
CA LEU A 8 3.86 5.69 -4.75
C LEU A 8 3.45 4.86 -3.52
N ILE A 9 3.94 3.62 -3.43
CA ILE A 9 3.62 2.73 -2.31
C ILE A 9 4.16 3.28 -1.00
N ASP A 10 5.40 3.75 -0.99
CA ASP A 10 6.01 4.35 0.19
C ASP A 10 5.27 5.63 0.60
N LEU A 11 4.84 6.46 -0.37
CA LEU A 11 3.99 7.62 -0.10
C LEU A 11 2.66 7.20 0.56
N VAL A 12 1.98 6.19 0.01
CA VAL A 12 0.71 5.69 0.54
C VAL A 12 0.86 5.12 1.95
N LEU A 13 1.96 4.40 2.22
CA LEU A 13 2.23 3.82 3.53
C LEU A 13 2.68 4.87 4.56
N CYS A 14 3.19 6.02 4.12
CA CYS A 14 3.58 7.12 5.00
C CYS A 14 2.39 7.93 5.53
N TRP A 15 1.22 7.88 4.88
CA TRP A 15 0.06 8.62 5.37
C TRP A 15 -0.42 8.10 6.73
N SER A 16 -0.58 9.04 7.67
CA SER A 16 -1.28 8.84 8.92
C SER A 16 -2.79 8.67 8.70
N LEU A 17 -3.49 8.12 9.70
CA LEU A 17 -4.96 8.06 9.63
C LEU A 17 -5.58 9.45 9.47
N GLU A 18 -5.05 10.47 10.14
CA GLU A 18 -5.52 11.85 10.05
C GLU A 18 -5.40 12.37 8.63
N GLU A 19 -4.24 12.19 8.00
CA GLU A 19 -4.01 12.57 6.60
C GLU A 19 -4.96 11.82 5.65
N VAL A 20 -5.17 10.51 5.83
CA VAL A 20 -6.11 9.75 4.96
C VAL A 20 -7.57 10.22 5.13
N LEU A 21 -7.96 10.63 6.35
CA LEU A 21 -9.31 11.12 6.61
C LEU A 21 -9.52 12.58 6.17
N ASP A 22 -8.44 13.33 6.00
CA ASP A 22 -8.49 14.71 5.50
C ASP A 22 -8.77 14.76 4.00
N VAL A 23 -10.05 14.98 3.66
CA VAL A 23 -10.50 15.14 2.26
C VAL A 23 -9.91 16.35 1.56
N ASP A 24 -9.38 17.32 2.32
CA ASP A 24 -8.78 18.54 1.80
C ASP A 24 -7.23 18.45 1.77
N LEU A 25 -6.62 17.28 2.06
CA LEU A 25 -5.15 17.11 2.15
C LEU A 25 -4.42 17.65 0.91
N TYR A 26 -4.94 17.39 -0.30
CA TYR A 26 -4.36 17.81 -1.57
C TYR A 26 -5.06 19.03 -2.19
N LYS A 27 -5.96 19.69 -1.46
CA LYS A 27 -6.68 20.86 -1.95
C LYS A 27 -5.72 22.00 -2.28
N GLY A 28 -5.85 22.53 -3.50
CA GLY A 28 -4.95 23.58 -4.00
C GLY A 28 -3.55 23.09 -4.37
N GLN A 29 -3.22 21.81 -4.16
CA GLN A 29 -1.97 21.19 -4.62
C GLN A 29 -2.12 20.53 -6.00
N VAL A 30 -3.35 20.19 -6.39
CA VAL A 30 -3.69 19.72 -7.74
C VAL A 30 -4.04 20.94 -8.60
N GLY A 31 -3.15 21.28 -9.53
CA GLY A 31 -3.36 22.35 -10.50
C GLY A 31 -4.35 21.94 -11.61
N THR A 32 -4.97 22.93 -12.26
CA THR A 32 -5.75 22.68 -13.49
C THR A 32 -4.84 22.10 -14.55
N ILE A 33 -5.24 20.96 -15.14
CA ILE A 33 -4.51 20.36 -16.25
C ILE A 33 -4.61 21.31 -17.46
N PRO A 34 -3.48 21.78 -18.01
CA PRO A 34 -3.46 22.63 -19.19
C PRO A 34 -4.10 21.95 -20.40
N THR A 35 -4.63 22.75 -21.33
CA THR A 35 -5.09 22.25 -22.63
C THR A 35 -3.95 21.92 -23.59
N GLU A 36 -2.78 22.52 -23.37
CA GLU A 36 -1.56 22.37 -24.16
C GLU A 36 -0.35 22.30 -23.22
N PHE A 37 0.70 21.59 -23.64
CA PHE A 37 1.91 21.39 -22.84
C PHE A 37 3.13 21.84 -23.62
N ASP A 38 4.01 22.61 -22.96
CA ASP A 38 5.25 23.12 -23.56
C ASP A 38 6.24 22.01 -23.89
N SER A 39 6.17 20.89 -23.18
CA SER A 39 6.97 19.70 -23.45
C SER A 39 6.28 18.41 -23.01
N THR A 40 6.77 17.28 -23.52
CA THR A 40 6.36 15.95 -23.05
C THR A 40 6.67 15.74 -21.55
N SER A 41 7.73 16.38 -21.02
CA SER A 41 8.03 16.30 -19.59
C SER A 41 6.95 17.00 -18.76
N ASP A 42 6.50 18.17 -19.23
CA ASP A 42 5.45 18.95 -18.57
C ASP A 42 4.12 18.21 -18.62
N TYR A 43 3.83 17.52 -19.74
CA TYR A 43 2.70 16.58 -19.84
C TYR A 43 2.74 15.55 -18.71
N PHE A 44 3.80 14.74 -18.62
CA PHE A 44 3.85 13.65 -17.63
C PHE A 44 3.85 14.17 -16.18
N LYS A 45 4.55 15.27 -15.90
CA LYS A 45 4.59 15.88 -14.57
C LYS A 45 3.21 16.41 -14.12
N SER A 46 2.40 16.92 -15.05
CA SER A 46 1.10 17.50 -14.73
C SER A 46 0.10 16.50 -14.11
N PHE A 47 0.23 15.20 -14.41
CA PHE A 47 -0.67 14.16 -13.89
C PHE A 47 -0.24 13.58 -12.55
N ILE A 48 0.99 13.85 -12.09
CA ILE A 48 1.51 13.27 -10.84
C ILE A 48 0.70 13.71 -9.62
N PRO A 49 0.40 15.02 -9.41
CA PRO A 49 -0.42 15.44 -8.27
C PRO A 49 -1.83 14.85 -8.32
N SER A 50 -2.45 14.81 -9.50
CA SER A 50 -3.79 14.25 -9.70
C SER A 50 -3.85 12.75 -9.36
N LEU A 51 -2.82 11.98 -9.73
CA LEU A 51 -2.75 10.56 -9.40
C LEU A 51 -2.58 10.31 -7.90
N ILE A 52 -1.80 11.16 -7.22
CA ILE A 52 -1.62 11.09 -5.77
C ILE A 52 -2.96 11.39 -5.07
N GLU A 53 -3.66 12.44 -5.49
CA GLU A 53 -4.98 12.81 -4.95
C GLU A 53 -6.02 11.72 -5.21
N GLU A 54 -6.08 11.15 -6.42
CA GLU A 54 -6.99 10.04 -6.72
C GLU A 54 -6.70 8.82 -5.83
N THR A 55 -5.41 8.50 -5.62
CA THR A 55 -4.98 7.39 -4.76
C THR A 55 -5.39 7.63 -3.31
N HIS A 56 -5.20 8.85 -2.82
CA HIS A 56 -5.61 9.27 -1.48
C HIS A 56 -7.13 9.19 -1.32
N ALA A 57 -7.90 9.73 -2.27
CA ALA A 57 -9.36 9.70 -2.25
C ALA A 57 -9.91 8.27 -2.24
N ALA A 58 -9.32 7.36 -3.03
CA ALA A 58 -9.68 5.95 -3.04
C ALA A 58 -9.44 5.29 -1.67
N LEU A 59 -8.29 5.57 -1.04
CA LEU A 59 -7.98 5.07 0.30
C LEU A 59 -8.93 5.66 1.36
N SER A 60 -9.16 6.97 1.33
CA SER A 60 -10.09 7.68 2.22
C SER A 60 -11.51 7.10 2.14
N SER A 61 -11.97 6.82 0.93
CA SER A 61 -13.26 6.17 0.69
C SER A 61 -13.31 4.76 1.28
N SER A 62 -12.25 3.96 1.11
CA SER A 62 -12.20 2.60 1.63
C SER A 62 -12.32 2.53 3.17
N ILE A 63 -11.71 3.49 3.86
CA ILE A 63 -11.76 3.59 5.33
C ILE A 63 -13.21 3.75 5.81
N LYS A 64 -14.02 4.56 5.12
CA LYS A 64 -15.43 4.80 5.49
C LYS A 64 -16.30 3.53 5.39
N THR A 65 -15.89 2.58 4.56
CA THR A 65 -16.62 1.31 4.33
C THR A 65 -15.95 0.09 4.96
N LEU A 66 -14.89 0.28 5.73
CA LEU A 66 -13.99 -0.78 6.17
C LEU A 66 -14.65 -1.83 7.09
N TRP A 67 -15.68 -1.44 7.84
CA TRP A 67 -16.49 -2.36 8.66
C TRP A 67 -17.27 -3.40 7.84
N ARG A 68 -17.46 -3.16 6.53
CA ARG A 68 -18.08 -4.12 5.59
C ARG A 68 -17.06 -4.93 4.81
N SER A 69 -15.79 -4.53 4.85
CA SER A 69 -14.75 -5.12 4.02
C SER A 69 -14.53 -6.60 4.35
N PRO A 70 -14.04 -7.38 3.37
CA PRO A 70 -13.50 -8.70 3.62
C PRO A 70 -12.43 -8.67 4.72
N VAL A 71 -12.50 -9.66 5.61
CA VAL A 71 -11.53 -9.85 6.70
C VAL A 71 -10.93 -11.24 6.55
N VAL A 72 -9.61 -11.32 6.66
CA VAL A 72 -8.86 -12.58 6.69
C VAL A 72 -8.11 -12.71 8.01
N GLU A 73 -8.19 -13.88 8.63
CA GLU A 73 -7.36 -14.18 9.81
C GLU A 73 -5.96 -14.59 9.37
N ILE A 74 -4.96 -14.03 10.04
CA ILE A 74 -3.54 -14.29 9.86
C ILE A 74 -3.10 -15.27 10.95
N THR A 75 -2.65 -16.45 10.52
CA THR A 75 -2.24 -17.54 11.41
C THR A 75 -0.76 -17.53 11.73
N TYR A 76 0.03 -16.83 10.91
CA TYR A 76 1.47 -16.70 11.08
C TYR A 76 1.94 -15.41 10.42
N ILE A 77 2.85 -14.70 11.08
CA ILE A 77 3.59 -13.58 10.51
C ILE A 77 5.02 -13.57 11.04
N ALA A 78 5.99 -13.33 10.16
CA ALA A 78 7.39 -13.21 10.53
C ALA A 78 8.15 -12.29 9.56
N PRO A 79 9.20 -11.59 10.01
CA PRO A 79 10.05 -10.80 9.12
C PRO A 79 10.67 -11.69 8.03
N THR A 80 10.85 -11.13 6.83
CA THR A 80 11.59 -11.81 5.75
C THR A 80 13.09 -11.53 5.83
N ALA A 81 13.89 -12.16 4.95
CA ALA A 81 15.32 -11.88 4.86
C ALA A 81 15.62 -10.45 4.38
N GLU A 82 14.68 -9.83 3.67
CA GLU A 82 14.76 -8.45 3.19
C GLU A 82 14.28 -7.43 4.22
N PHE A 83 13.86 -7.87 5.42
CA PHE A 83 13.44 -6.98 6.47
C PHE A 83 14.61 -6.10 6.95
N GLU A 84 14.44 -4.77 6.88
CA GLU A 84 15.45 -3.81 7.29
C GLU A 84 14.77 -2.51 7.76
N LEU A 85 15.11 -2.07 8.97
CA LEU A 85 14.63 -0.80 9.52
C LEU A 85 15.36 0.39 8.86
N PRO A 86 14.70 1.55 8.69
CA PRO A 86 13.31 1.82 9.03
C PRO A 86 12.30 1.50 7.91
N ASN A 87 12.75 1.32 6.65
CA ASN A 87 11.88 1.45 5.48
C ASN A 87 11.47 0.14 4.80
N ASN A 88 12.17 -0.97 5.06
CA ASN A 88 11.95 -2.25 4.39
C ASN A 88 11.28 -3.23 5.36
N LEU A 89 10.05 -2.93 5.77
CA LEU A 89 9.33 -3.69 6.78
C LEU A 89 8.58 -4.89 6.17
N PHE A 90 9.33 -5.81 5.59
CA PHE A 90 8.79 -6.98 4.91
C PHE A 90 8.45 -8.13 5.86
N TYR A 91 7.25 -8.67 5.71
CA TYR A 91 6.79 -9.83 6.48
C TYR A 91 6.23 -10.92 5.58
N LYS A 92 6.56 -12.16 5.89
CA LYS A 92 5.87 -13.35 5.37
C LYS A 92 4.66 -13.63 6.24
N VAL A 93 3.51 -13.83 5.62
CA VAL A 93 2.21 -13.98 6.26
C VAL A 93 1.53 -15.26 5.77
N HIS A 94 0.92 -16.02 6.67
CA HIS A 94 0.05 -17.14 6.31
C HIS A 94 -1.41 -16.81 6.67
N LEU A 95 -2.28 -16.88 5.69
CA LEU A 95 -3.71 -16.68 5.82
C LEU A 95 -4.39 -17.99 6.24
N SER A 96 -5.45 -17.88 7.05
CA SER A 96 -6.24 -19.01 7.56
C SER A 96 -7.08 -19.73 6.51
N THR A 97 -7.49 -19.03 5.44
CA THR A 97 -8.38 -19.56 4.40
C THR A 97 -7.76 -19.39 3.02
N ASP A 98 -8.05 -20.32 2.12
CA ASP A 98 -7.67 -20.25 0.71
C ASP A 98 -8.71 -19.44 -0.12
N GLU A 99 -9.90 -19.18 0.41
CA GLU A 99 -11.02 -18.56 -0.33
C GLU A 99 -10.97 -17.03 -0.38
N SER A 100 -10.29 -16.41 0.59
CA SER A 100 -10.08 -14.96 0.66
C SER A 100 -8.64 -14.63 0.29
N SER A 101 -8.30 -14.74 -1.00
CA SER A 101 -6.96 -14.46 -1.48
C SER A 101 -6.74 -12.95 -1.56
N LEU A 102 -5.83 -12.47 -0.71
CA LEU A 102 -5.25 -11.15 -0.87
C LEU A 102 -4.28 -11.19 -2.05
N ILE A 103 -4.47 -10.29 -3.02
CA ILE A 103 -3.68 -10.24 -4.24
C ILE A 103 -2.64 -9.11 -4.18
N PRO A 104 -1.60 -9.15 -5.03
CA PRO A 104 -0.63 -8.06 -5.09
C PRO A 104 -1.30 -6.69 -5.26
N LYS A 105 -0.77 -5.71 -4.53
CA LYS A 105 -1.26 -4.31 -4.44
C LYS A 105 -2.58 -4.12 -3.69
N ASP A 106 -3.10 -5.15 -3.04
CA ASP A 106 -4.12 -4.95 -2.01
C ASP A 106 -3.50 -4.22 -0.82
N LEU A 107 -4.13 -3.11 -0.43
CA LEU A 107 -3.91 -2.44 0.84
C LEU A 107 -4.82 -3.08 1.89
N ILE A 108 -4.22 -3.36 3.05
CA ILE A 108 -4.91 -3.96 4.18
C ILE A 108 -4.63 -3.19 5.45
N ALA A 109 -5.61 -3.14 6.34
CA ALA A 109 -5.42 -2.74 7.73
C ALA A 109 -5.17 -3.99 8.57
N LEU A 110 -4.00 -4.07 9.19
CA LEU A 110 -3.65 -5.10 10.16
C LEU A 110 -4.15 -4.70 11.55
N THR A 111 -4.86 -5.61 12.21
CA THR A 111 -5.53 -5.39 13.50
C THR A 111 -5.43 -6.64 14.38
N ASP A 112 -5.37 -6.46 15.70
CA ASP A 112 -5.37 -7.54 16.71
C ASP A 112 -6.78 -7.99 17.14
N LYS A 113 -7.81 -7.26 16.70
CA LYS A 113 -9.21 -7.55 16.95
C LYS A 113 -9.93 -7.80 15.65
N ARG A 114 -10.74 -8.87 15.62
CA ARG A 114 -11.63 -9.11 14.50
C ARG A 114 -12.62 -7.94 14.39
N PRO A 115 -12.72 -7.26 13.24
CA PRO A 115 -13.77 -6.29 13.03
C PRO A 115 -15.14 -6.98 13.14
N ASN A 116 -15.89 -6.67 14.19
CA ASN A 116 -17.27 -7.14 14.32
C ASN A 116 -18.18 -6.29 13.43
N ARG A 117 -18.95 -6.96 12.56
CA ARG A 117 -19.97 -6.31 11.72
C ARG A 117 -21.09 -5.64 12.53
N VAL A 118 -21.26 -6.02 13.80
CA VAL A 118 -22.37 -5.60 14.67
C VAL A 118 -21.95 -4.47 15.61
N ASP A 119 -20.71 -4.47 16.10
CA ASP A 119 -20.27 -3.53 17.14
C ASP A 119 -19.52 -2.31 16.58
N GLY A 120 -19.62 -2.09 15.27
CA GLY A 120 -19.08 -0.90 14.61
C GLY A 120 -17.58 -0.77 14.79
N PHE A 121 -16.79 -1.66 14.18
CA PHE A 121 -15.33 -1.50 14.09
C PHE A 121 -15.00 -0.06 13.70
N ASN A 122 -14.52 0.70 14.68
CA ASN A 122 -14.21 2.11 14.51
C ASN A 122 -12.70 2.25 14.45
N ILE A 123 -12.19 2.35 13.22
CA ILE A 123 -10.76 2.49 12.95
C ILE A 123 -10.16 3.74 13.59
N THR A 124 -10.98 4.74 13.99
CA THR A 124 -10.47 5.92 14.71
C THR A 124 -10.04 5.62 16.14
N ASN A 125 -10.57 4.55 16.73
CA ASN A 125 -10.36 4.20 18.14
C ASN A 125 -9.51 2.94 18.31
N GLU A 126 -9.37 2.14 17.25
CA GLU A 126 -8.62 0.89 17.27
C GLU A 126 -7.28 1.05 16.55
N PRO A 127 -6.15 0.69 17.19
CA PRO A 127 -4.85 0.80 16.55
C PRO A 127 -4.76 -0.17 15.36
N TYR A 128 -4.36 0.34 14.21
CA TYR A 128 -4.10 -0.48 13.03
C TYR A 128 -2.75 -0.12 12.38
N VAL A 129 -2.27 -1.03 11.54
CA VAL A 129 -1.08 -0.84 10.69
C VAL A 129 -1.52 -1.04 9.25
N VAL A 130 -1.27 -0.06 8.39
CA VAL A 130 -1.48 -0.23 6.95
C VAL A 130 -0.36 -1.12 6.41
N ALA A 131 -0.70 -2.07 5.57
CA ALA A 131 0.27 -2.84 4.82
C ALA A 131 -0.21 -3.05 3.39
N ILE A 132 0.74 -3.28 2.48
CA ILE A 132 0.47 -3.65 1.10
C ILE A 132 0.94 -5.06 0.81
N VAL A 133 0.14 -5.81 0.07
CA VAL A 133 0.51 -7.14 -0.43
C VAL A 133 1.49 -6.97 -1.59
N CYS A 134 2.70 -7.50 -1.43
CA CYS A 134 3.75 -7.40 -2.45
C CYS A 134 3.68 -8.55 -3.45
N LYS A 135 3.45 -9.77 -2.96
CA LYS A 135 3.36 -11.00 -3.75
C LYS A 135 2.65 -12.10 -2.97
N ALA A 136 2.04 -13.03 -3.70
CA ALA A 136 1.62 -14.32 -3.19
C ALA A 136 2.62 -15.40 -3.65
N ASP A 137 2.77 -16.46 -2.86
CA ASP A 137 3.50 -17.66 -3.26
C ASP A 137 2.70 -18.38 -4.37
N PRO A 138 3.31 -18.67 -5.55
CA PRO A 138 2.60 -19.27 -6.67
C PRO A 138 1.99 -20.64 -6.37
N ASP A 139 2.63 -21.42 -5.52
CA ASP A 139 2.20 -22.77 -5.16
C ASP A 139 1.31 -22.77 -3.91
N ARG A 140 1.33 -21.66 -3.16
CA ARG A 140 0.64 -21.51 -1.87
C ARG A 140 0.01 -20.12 -1.77
N PRO A 141 -1.13 -19.87 -2.41
CA PRO A 141 -1.73 -18.53 -2.51
C PRO A 141 -2.12 -17.92 -1.14
N ASN A 142 -2.29 -18.74 -0.11
CA ASN A 142 -2.48 -18.30 1.28
C ASN A 142 -1.20 -17.81 1.97
N VAL A 143 -0.04 -17.95 1.33
CA VAL A 143 1.25 -17.45 1.80
C VAL A 143 1.61 -16.21 1.00
N ILE A 144 1.61 -15.05 1.67
CA ILE A 144 1.88 -13.77 1.04
C ILE A 144 3.10 -13.08 1.68
N THR A 145 3.69 -12.16 0.93
CA THR A 145 4.65 -11.18 1.48
C THR A 145 3.97 -9.82 1.51
N ILE A 146 4.02 -9.14 2.65
CA ILE A 146 3.51 -7.78 2.82
C ILE A 146 4.64 -6.81 3.15
N LEU A 147 4.42 -5.53 2.86
CA LEU A 147 5.22 -4.40 3.34
C LEU A 147 4.34 -3.57 4.26
N ALA A 148 4.73 -3.44 5.53
CA ALA A 148 3.98 -2.67 6.53
C ALA A 148 4.46 -1.21 6.60
N SER A 149 3.57 -0.30 7.01
CA SER A 149 3.90 1.12 7.21
C SER A 149 4.74 1.39 8.46
N LYS A 150 4.65 0.53 9.47
CA LYS A 150 5.41 0.62 10.72
C LYS A 150 5.76 -0.76 11.25
N PRO A 151 6.84 -0.89 12.07
CA PRO A 151 7.26 -2.18 12.59
C PRO A 151 6.13 -2.81 13.41
N LEU A 152 5.87 -4.09 13.17
CA LEU A 152 4.94 -4.86 13.99
C LEU A 152 5.68 -5.26 15.27
N LEU A 153 5.04 -5.07 16.42
CA LEU A 153 5.62 -5.39 17.73
C LEU A 153 6.14 -6.84 17.74
N LEU A 154 7.43 -6.99 18.05
CA LEU A 154 8.12 -8.29 18.05
C LEU A 154 7.47 -9.29 19.01
N GLU A 155 6.89 -8.81 20.11
CA GLU A 155 6.18 -9.61 21.10
C GLU A 155 5.01 -10.37 20.47
N ASN A 156 4.20 -9.71 19.63
CA ASN A 156 3.09 -10.32 18.90
C ASN A 156 3.60 -11.39 17.90
N LEU A 157 4.78 -11.18 17.31
CA LEU A 157 5.42 -12.14 16.39
C LEU A 157 6.00 -13.36 17.11
N HIS A 158 6.57 -13.17 18.31
CA HIS A 158 7.11 -14.24 19.14
C HIS A 158 6.01 -15.06 19.82
N GLN A 159 4.89 -14.43 20.21
CA GLN A 159 3.71 -15.10 20.75
C GLN A 159 3.09 -16.05 19.72
N MET A 160 3.12 -15.72 18.43
CA MET A 160 2.66 -16.64 17.36
C MET A 160 3.57 -17.86 17.12
N ARG A 161 4.76 -17.95 17.74
CA ARG A 161 5.62 -19.15 17.71
C ARG A 161 5.42 -20.10 18.89
N LYS A 162 4.85 -19.66 20.00
CA LYS A 162 4.63 -20.48 21.21
C LYS A 162 3.12 -20.63 21.43
N ASN A 163 2.67 -21.85 21.72
CA ASN A 163 1.24 -22.23 21.90
C ASN A 163 0.50 -21.57 23.09
N GLU A 164 0.91 -20.38 23.55
CA GLU A 164 0.19 -19.59 24.55
C GLU A 164 -0.83 -18.68 23.86
N LYS A 165 -1.98 -18.43 24.52
CA LYS A 165 -3.18 -17.75 23.99
C LYS A 165 -2.87 -16.80 22.82
N ARG A 166 -3.22 -17.26 21.62
CA ARG A 166 -3.03 -16.53 20.36
C ARG A 166 -3.81 -15.23 20.42
N GLU A 167 -3.14 -14.10 20.36
CA GLU A 167 -3.78 -12.87 19.88
C GLU A 167 -3.93 -13.04 18.36
N SER A 168 -5.16 -13.24 17.91
CA SER A 168 -5.44 -13.42 16.48
C SER A 168 -5.16 -12.11 15.74
N LEU A 169 -4.32 -12.14 14.72
CA LEU A 169 -4.09 -11.01 13.83
C LEU A 169 -5.05 -11.11 12.64
N PHE A 170 -5.61 -9.99 12.20
CA PHE A 170 -6.54 -9.91 11.09
C PHE A 170 -6.06 -8.89 10.06
N GLY A 171 -6.19 -9.24 8.78
CA GLY A 171 -6.07 -8.31 7.66
C GLY A 171 -7.46 -7.90 7.17
N VAL A 172 -7.75 -6.61 7.18
CA VAL A 172 -9.00 -6.05 6.66
C VAL A 172 -8.73 -5.40 5.32
N TYR A 173 -9.41 -5.84 4.27
CA TYR A 173 -9.24 -5.29 2.93
C TYR A 173 -9.65 -3.80 2.89
N MET A 174 -8.80 -2.97 2.29
CA MET A 174 -9.08 -1.55 2.07
C MET A 174 -9.40 -1.30 0.60
N THR A 175 -8.39 -1.37 -0.26
CA THR A 175 -8.52 -1.12 -1.70
C THR A 175 -7.37 -1.79 -2.45
N ASN A 176 -7.47 -1.90 -3.77
CA ASN A 176 -6.38 -2.35 -4.63
C ASN A 176 -5.84 -1.18 -5.45
N ILE A 177 -4.53 -0.91 -5.34
CA ILE A 177 -3.88 0.22 -6.02
C ILE A 177 -3.11 -0.19 -7.29
N THR A 178 -3.44 -1.33 -7.90
CA THR A 178 -2.76 -1.81 -9.12
C THR A 178 -2.83 -0.79 -10.25
N THR A 179 -4.01 -0.21 -10.49
CA THR A 179 -4.20 0.80 -11.53
C THR A 179 -3.30 2.01 -11.29
N ASN A 180 -3.28 2.50 -10.04
CA ASN A 180 -2.53 3.70 -9.68
C ASN A 180 -1.01 3.45 -9.82
N VAL A 181 -0.54 2.26 -9.42
CA VAL A 181 0.86 1.85 -9.63
C VAL A 181 1.22 1.77 -11.11
N ARG A 182 0.32 1.24 -11.96
CA ARG A 182 0.57 1.17 -13.41
C ARG A 182 0.65 2.56 -14.04
N ILE A 183 -0.27 3.47 -13.67
CA ILE A 183 -0.25 4.85 -14.15
C ILE A 183 1.03 5.54 -13.67
N TRP A 184 1.37 5.42 -12.38
CA TRP A 184 2.60 5.96 -11.81
C TRP A 184 3.83 5.50 -12.60
N HIS A 185 3.91 4.20 -12.89
CA HIS A 185 5.00 3.64 -13.66
C HIS A 185 5.07 4.23 -15.08
N SER A 186 3.93 4.34 -15.78
CA SER A 186 3.87 4.95 -17.12
C SER A 186 4.30 6.42 -17.12
N LEU A 187 3.88 7.21 -16.13
CA LEU A 187 4.27 8.62 -16.02
C LEU A 187 5.80 8.74 -15.84
N HIS A 188 6.42 7.89 -15.02
CA HIS A 188 7.86 7.94 -14.77
C HIS A 188 8.71 7.37 -15.90
N LEU A 189 8.25 6.34 -16.61
CA LEU A 189 8.92 5.85 -17.82
C LEU A 189 9.00 6.95 -18.88
N GLY A 190 7.88 7.66 -19.09
CA GLY A 190 7.84 8.80 -20.00
C GLY A 190 8.86 9.89 -19.66
N LEU A 191 9.10 10.14 -18.37
CA LEU A 191 10.13 11.07 -17.90
C LEU A 191 11.56 10.55 -18.12
N GLN A 192 11.81 9.27 -17.87
CA GLN A 192 13.14 8.67 -18.03
C GLN A 192 13.56 8.54 -19.50
N ASP A 193 12.62 8.25 -20.40
CA ASP A 193 12.92 8.18 -21.84
C ASP A 193 13.37 9.54 -22.40
N LEU A 194 12.83 10.65 -21.87
CA LEU A 194 13.25 12.02 -22.23
C LEU A 194 14.68 12.34 -21.73
N GLU A 195 15.05 11.91 -20.53
CA GLU A 195 16.41 12.07 -20.01
C GLU A 195 17.43 11.30 -20.84
N ARG A 196 17.09 10.08 -21.27
CA ARG A 196 17.97 9.25 -22.11
C ARG A 196 18.19 9.81 -23.52
N VAL A 197 17.17 10.40 -24.13
CA VAL A 197 17.29 11.05 -25.45
C VAL A 197 18.22 12.27 -25.36
N THR A 198 18.18 13.02 -24.26
CA THR A 198 19.01 14.21 -24.04
C THR A 198 20.49 13.84 -23.83
N VAL A 199 20.78 12.74 -23.12
CA VAL A 199 22.15 12.24 -22.96
C VAL A 199 22.73 11.74 -24.28
N LEU A 200 21.94 11.06 -25.12
CA LEU A 200 22.42 10.59 -26.42
C LEU A 200 22.73 11.74 -27.39
N SER A 201 21.99 12.86 -27.36
CA SER A 201 22.31 14.03 -28.17
C SER A 201 23.63 14.72 -27.77
N LEU A 202 24.02 14.62 -26.49
CA LEU A 202 25.27 15.20 -25.97
C LEU A 202 26.50 14.32 -26.21
N VAL A 203 26.32 13.00 -26.43
CA VAL A 203 27.42 12.06 -26.68
C VAL A 203 27.77 11.94 -28.17
N VAL A 204 26.92 12.45 -29.06
CA VAL A 204 27.11 12.43 -30.54
C VAL A 204 27.55 13.81 -31.08
N SER A 205 27.92 14.74 -30.20
CA SER A 205 28.49 16.06 -30.56
C SER A 205 29.98 16.12 -30.26
#